data_AF-A0A1L1PPQ3-F1
#
_entry.id   AF-A0A1L1PPQ3-F1
#
_cell.length_a   1.000
_cell.length_b   1.000
_cell.length_c   1.000
_cell.angle_alpha   90.00
_cell.angle_beta   90.00
_cell.angle_gamma   90.00
#
_symmetry.space_group_name_H-M   'P 1'
#
loop_
_entity.id
_entity.type
_entity.pdbx_description
1 polymer ?
#
loop_
_entity_poly.entity_id
_entity_poly.type
_entity_poly.pdbx_seq_one_letter_code
_entity_poly.pdbx_strand_id
1 'polypeptide(L)'
;MAEQAHVSRTAVQNLELGRSNLPLSIVDNLARALGVKTGSLFGKRPIARDETDGLIEVVLAQNLIAARKRAMLTQENLSQQSGVSRFVIAHVERQARNPKLLTVAKLAAALDLSLEALLTAPHSETGP
;
A
#
# COMPACT_ATOMS: atom_id res chain seq x y z
N MET A 1 4.80 4.20 22.53
CA MET A 1 4.73 3.15 21.49
C MET A 1 3.41 3.34 20.75
N ALA A 2 3.45 3.37 19.41
CA ALA A 2 2.38 3.69 18.45
C ALA A 2 2.10 5.19 18.20
N GLU A 3 3.01 5.87 17.50
CA GLU A 3 2.78 7.17 16.85
C GLU A 3 3.34 7.17 15.41
N GLN A 4 3.14 6.07 14.67
CA GLN A 4 3.60 5.95 13.28
C GLN A 4 2.57 5.27 12.37
N ALA A 5 1.33 5.72 12.44
CA ALA A 5 0.41 5.59 11.32
C ALA A 5 -0.24 6.95 11.05
N HIS A 6 0.40 7.76 10.20
CA HIS A 6 -0.17 9.03 9.70
C HIS A 6 -1.38 8.82 8.76
N VAL A 7 -2.02 7.65 8.80
CA VAL A 7 -3.39 7.52 8.28
C VAL A 7 -4.29 8.05 9.40
N SER A 8 -4.82 9.26 9.22
CA SER A 8 -5.77 9.85 10.18
C SER A 8 -6.78 8.79 10.60
N ARG A 9 -7.06 8.68 11.91
CA ARG A 9 -8.07 7.76 12.45
C ARG A 9 -9.41 7.90 11.69
N THR A 10 -9.68 9.11 11.18
CA THR A 10 -10.81 9.46 10.30
C THR A 10 -10.71 8.86 8.88
N ALA A 11 -9.52 8.74 8.30
CA ALA A 11 -9.30 8.10 7.00
C ALA A 11 -9.47 6.58 7.07
N VAL A 12 -8.98 5.95 8.15
CA VAL A 12 -9.27 4.54 8.45
C VAL A 12 -10.78 4.36 8.68
N GLN A 13 -11.44 5.21 9.47
CA GLN A 13 -12.89 5.20 9.64
C GLN A 13 -13.67 5.35 8.33
N ASN A 14 -13.26 6.25 7.43
CA ASN A 14 -13.91 6.44 6.14
C ASN A 14 -13.73 5.25 5.19
N LEU A 15 -12.61 4.53 5.31
CA LEU A 15 -12.35 3.27 4.62
C LEU A 15 -13.17 2.11 5.24
N GLU A 16 -13.28 2.05 6.56
CA GLU A 16 -14.09 1.07 7.32
C GLU A 16 -15.59 1.23 7.08
N LEU A 17 -16.08 2.46 6.89
CA LEU A 17 -17.47 2.77 6.54
C LEU A 17 -17.83 2.44 5.07
N GLY A 18 -16.92 1.80 4.32
CA GLY A 18 -17.22 1.21 3.00
C GLY A 18 -17.30 2.19 1.83
N ARG A 19 -16.92 3.46 2.01
CA ARG A 19 -17.06 4.50 0.97
C ARG A 19 -15.96 4.50 -0.10
N SER A 20 -14.87 3.75 0.09
CA SER A 20 -13.75 3.66 -0.87
C SER A 20 -13.35 2.21 -1.14
N ASN A 21 -14.29 1.45 -1.70
CA ASN A 21 -14.12 0.07 -2.18
C ASN A 21 -13.62 0.01 -3.64
N LEU A 22 -12.70 0.91 -4.01
CA LEU A 22 -12.19 1.05 -5.38
C LEU A 22 -11.02 0.09 -5.65
N PRO A 23 -10.93 -0.48 -6.87
CA PRO A 23 -9.73 -1.19 -7.32
C PRO A 23 -8.52 -0.26 -7.32
N LEU A 24 -7.34 -0.77 -6.95
CA LEU A 24 -6.11 0.02 -6.88
C LEU A 24 -5.73 0.60 -8.25
N SER A 25 -6.04 -0.09 -9.35
CA SER A 25 -5.81 0.43 -10.70
C SER A 25 -6.55 1.75 -11.00
N ILE A 26 -7.72 1.97 -10.41
CA ILE A 26 -8.47 3.23 -10.60
C ILE A 26 -7.75 4.39 -9.90
N VAL A 27 -7.19 4.11 -8.72
CA VAL A 27 -6.37 5.07 -7.99
C VAL A 27 -5.08 5.38 -8.76
N ASP A 28 -4.41 4.38 -9.32
CA ASP A 28 -3.22 4.59 -10.16
C ASP A 28 -3.53 5.37 -11.44
N ASN A 29 -4.66 5.09 -12.10
CA ASN A 29 -5.09 5.85 -13.28
C ASN A 29 -5.33 7.33 -12.96
N LEU A 30 -5.96 7.64 -11.82
CA LEU A 30 -6.13 9.02 -11.37
C LEU A 30 -4.76 9.68 -11.09
N ALA A 31 -3.86 8.98 -10.40
CA ALA A 31 -2.51 9.47 -10.15
C ALA A 31 -1.75 9.76 -11.46
N ARG A 32 -1.87 8.90 -12.47
CA ARG A 32 -1.30 9.09 -13.81
C ARG A 32 -1.85 10.33 -14.49
N ALA A 33 -3.17 10.52 -14.47
CA ALA A 33 -3.82 11.68 -15.06
C ALA A 33 -3.38 13.00 -14.40
N LEU A 34 -3.07 12.96 -13.11
CA LEU A 34 -2.57 14.11 -12.34
C LEU A 34 -1.04 14.29 -12.45
N GLY A 35 -0.32 13.36 -13.09
CA GLY A 35 1.14 13.42 -13.17
C GLY A 35 1.85 13.20 -11.83
N VAL A 36 1.23 12.51 -10.87
CA VAL A 36 1.77 12.26 -9.53
C VAL A 36 1.96 10.77 -9.23
N LYS A 37 2.90 10.45 -8.33
CA LYS A 37 3.11 9.09 -7.82
C LYS A 37 1.89 8.64 -7.03
N THR A 38 1.48 7.38 -7.20
CA THR A 38 0.23 6.85 -6.64
C THR A 38 0.20 6.89 -5.11
N GLY A 39 1.30 6.56 -4.42
CA GLY A 39 1.38 6.68 -2.97
C GLY A 39 1.22 8.11 -2.44
N SER A 40 1.66 9.12 -3.20
CA SER A 40 1.59 10.54 -2.80
C SER A 40 0.16 11.09 -2.72
N LEU A 41 -0.81 10.43 -3.35
CA LEU A 41 -2.24 10.73 -3.16
C LEU A 41 -2.70 10.55 -1.71
N PHE A 42 -1.98 9.75 -0.93
CA PHE A 42 -2.27 9.45 0.47
C PHE A 42 -1.28 10.10 1.44
N GLY A 43 -0.31 10.84 0.91
CA GLY A 43 0.69 11.58 1.68
C GLY A 43 0.31 13.03 1.93
N LYS A 44 1.19 13.79 2.58
CA LYS A 44 0.95 15.21 2.90
C LYS A 44 1.09 16.13 1.68
N ARG A 45 1.80 15.69 0.63
CA ARG A 45 2.09 16.49 -0.57
C ARG A 45 2.12 15.59 -1.81
N PRO A 46 1.56 16.03 -2.95
CA PRO A 46 1.73 15.33 -4.22
C PRO A 46 3.21 15.31 -4.63
N ILE A 47 3.66 14.17 -5.14
CA ILE A 47 5.02 13.99 -5.65
C ILE A 47 4.90 13.71 -7.14
N ALA A 48 5.64 14.45 -7.98
CA ALA A 48 5.62 14.26 -9.42
C ALA A 48 6.09 12.84 -9.79
N ARG A 49 5.47 12.27 -10.83
CA ARG A 49 5.95 11.03 -11.44
C ARG A 49 7.30 11.25 -12.10
N ASP A 50 8.10 10.20 -12.12
CA ASP A 50 9.39 10.17 -12.81
C ASP A 50 9.56 8.86 -13.58
N GLU A 51 10.70 8.73 -14.26
CA GLU A 51 11.04 7.56 -15.08
C GLU A 51 11.18 6.25 -14.27
N THR A 52 11.29 6.32 -12.95
CA THR A 52 11.42 5.14 -12.08
C THR A 52 10.07 4.55 -11.64
N ASP A 53 8.96 5.18 -12.04
CA ASP A 53 7.62 4.73 -11.68
C ASP A 53 7.26 3.39 -12.34
N GLY A 54 7.37 2.31 -11.56
CA GLY A 54 6.90 0.99 -11.94
C GLY A 54 5.38 0.84 -11.97
N LEU A 55 4.92 -0.33 -12.42
CA LEU A 55 3.51 -0.72 -12.28
C LEU A 55 3.13 -0.77 -10.80
N ILE A 56 1.95 -0.27 -10.45
CA ILE A 56 1.54 -0.14 -9.05
C ILE A 56 1.44 -1.51 -8.35
N GLU A 57 1.11 -2.57 -9.09
CA GLU A 57 1.08 -3.94 -8.59
C GLU A 57 2.48 -4.45 -8.23
N VAL A 58 3.51 -4.07 -9.00
CA VAL A 58 4.92 -4.39 -8.70
C VAL A 58 5.35 -3.69 -7.43
N VAL A 59 5.10 -2.38 -7.35
CA VAL A 59 5.45 -1.54 -6.19
C VAL A 59 4.81 -2.10 -4.92
N LEU A 60 3.50 -2.35 -4.96
CA LEU A 60 2.77 -2.90 -3.82
C LEU A 60 3.31 -4.28 -3.41
N ALA A 61 3.53 -5.19 -4.36
CA ALA A 61 4.02 -6.53 -4.06
C ALA A 61 5.39 -6.50 -3.38
N GLN A 62 6.34 -5.74 -3.94
CA GLN A 62 7.70 -5.61 -3.41
C GLN A 62 7.68 -5.01 -2.00
N ASN A 63 6.95 -3.91 -1.81
CA ASN A 63 6.85 -3.24 -0.52
C ASN A 63 6.18 -4.11 0.53
N LEU A 64 5.10 -4.82 0.17
CA LEU A 64 4.40 -5.73 1.07
C LEU A 64 5.31 -6.88 1.52
N ILE A 65 6.03 -7.51 0.59
CA ILE A 65 6.97 -8.59 0.91
C ILE A 65 8.08 -8.07 1.84
N ALA A 66 8.66 -6.91 1.52
CA ALA A 66 9.75 -6.34 2.29
C ALA A 66 9.29 -5.97 3.71
N ALA A 67 8.16 -5.28 3.84
CA ALA A 67 7.57 -4.92 5.13
C ALA A 67 7.25 -6.16 5.98
N ARG A 68 6.58 -7.16 5.38
CA ARG A 68 6.24 -8.41 6.06
C ARG A 68 7.49 -9.13 6.58
N LYS A 69 8.54 -9.22 5.76
CA LYS A 69 9.81 -9.85 6.15
C LYS A 69 10.52 -9.07 7.26
N ARG A 70 10.54 -7.73 7.21
CA ARG A 70 11.10 -6.89 8.28
C ARG A 70 10.37 -7.07 9.61
N ALA A 71 9.05 -7.25 9.56
CA ALA A 71 8.23 -7.60 10.72
C ALA A 71 8.33 -9.08 11.15
N MET A 72 9.17 -9.88 10.47
CA MET A 72 9.32 -11.33 10.70
C MET A 72 8.00 -12.12 10.62
N LEU A 73 7.06 -11.67 9.79
CA LEU A 73 5.76 -12.31 9.64
C LEU A 73 5.75 -13.30 8.47
N THR A 74 5.09 -14.44 8.67
CA THR A 74 4.65 -15.30 7.55
C THR A 74 3.40 -14.68 6.89
N GLN A 75 3.00 -15.16 5.71
CA GLN A 75 1.72 -14.75 5.10
C GLN A 75 0.52 -15.13 6.00
N GLU A 76 0.64 -16.23 6.75
CA GLU A 76 -0.38 -16.68 7.70
C GLU A 76 -0.48 -15.71 8.89
N ASN A 77 0.65 -15.33 9.48
CA ASN A 77 0.66 -14.38 10.60
C ASN A 77 0.11 -13.01 10.17
N LEU A 78 0.48 -12.53 8.97
CA LEU A 78 -0.08 -11.28 8.42
C LEU A 78 -1.58 -11.41 8.14
N SER A 79 -2.04 -12.58 7.69
CA SER A 79 -3.47 -12.86 7.50
C SER A 79 -4.24 -12.71 8.81
N GLN A 80 -3.74 -13.32 9.88
CA GLN A 80 -4.35 -13.24 11.21
C GLN A 80 -4.38 -11.81 11.74
N GLN A 81 -3.30 -11.04 11.56
CA GLN A 81 -3.23 -9.65 12.05
C GLN A 81 -4.09 -8.67 11.25
N SER A 82 -4.17 -8.84 9.93
CA SER A 82 -4.87 -7.90 9.04
C SER A 82 -6.34 -8.25 8.81
N GLY A 83 -6.76 -9.47 9.12
CA GLY A 83 -8.06 -10.01 8.72
C GLY A 83 -8.24 -10.17 7.20
N VAL A 84 -7.16 -10.06 6.42
CA VAL A 84 -7.13 -10.34 4.98
C VAL A 84 -6.67 -11.78 4.80
N SER A 85 -7.40 -12.59 4.03
CA SER A 85 -7.05 -14.00 3.89
C SER A 85 -5.63 -14.20 3.31
N ARG A 86 -4.93 -15.23 3.81
CA ARG A 86 -3.61 -15.64 3.31
C ARG A 86 -3.59 -15.79 1.78
N PHE A 87 -4.67 -16.32 1.17
CA PHE A 87 -4.80 -16.43 -0.28
C PHE A 87 -4.74 -15.08 -1.00
N VAL A 88 -5.42 -14.06 -0.47
CA VAL A 88 -5.38 -12.70 -1.03
C VAL A 88 -4.00 -12.09 -0.87
N ILE A 89 -3.36 -12.25 0.29
CA ILE A 89 -1.98 -11.79 0.52
C ILE A 89 -1.04 -12.43 -0.51
N ALA A 90 -1.10 -13.75 -0.69
CA ALA A 90 -0.26 -14.46 -1.67
C ALA A 90 -0.50 -13.98 -3.11
N HIS A 91 -1.75 -13.65 -3.48
CA HIS A 91 -2.05 -13.08 -4.80
C HIS A 91 -1.46 -11.68 -4.97
N VAL A 92 -1.53 -10.84 -3.95
CA VAL A 92 -0.92 -9.51 -3.99
C VAL A 92 0.60 -9.62 -4.12
N GLU A 93 1.25 -10.44 -3.30
CA GLU A 93 2.71 -10.64 -3.36
C GLU A 93 3.20 -11.23 -4.69
N ARG A 94 2.33 -11.95 -5.43
CA ARG A 94 2.63 -12.51 -6.76
C ARG A 94 2.08 -11.68 -7.92
N GLN A 95 1.55 -10.47 -7.65
CA GLN A 95 0.98 -9.58 -8.66
C GLN A 95 -0.18 -10.20 -9.46
N ALA A 96 -0.84 -11.21 -8.91
CA ALA A 96 -1.81 -12.04 -9.60
C ALA A 96 -3.25 -11.48 -9.53
N ARG A 97 -3.47 -10.36 -8.83
CA ARG A 97 -4.78 -9.71 -8.71
C ARG A 97 -4.63 -8.22 -8.44
N ASN A 98 -5.59 -7.43 -8.91
CA ASN A 98 -5.76 -6.03 -8.55
C ASN A 98 -6.52 -5.92 -7.21
N PRO A 99 -5.87 -5.60 -6.09
CA PRO A 99 -6.55 -5.51 -4.80
C PRO A 99 -7.40 -4.24 -4.72
N LYS A 100 -8.41 -4.29 -3.85
CA LYS A 100 -9.15 -3.09 -3.46
C LYS A 100 -8.27 -2.24 -2.54
N LEU A 101 -8.43 -0.92 -2.59
CA LEU A 101 -7.69 -0.01 -1.71
C LEU A 101 -7.88 -0.35 -0.22
N LEU A 102 -9.09 -0.76 0.17
CA LEU A 102 -9.39 -1.22 1.54
C LEU A 102 -8.54 -2.44 1.94
N THR A 103 -8.28 -3.38 1.02
CA THR A 103 -7.39 -4.51 1.29
C THR A 103 -5.97 -4.03 1.58
N VAL A 104 -5.45 -3.09 0.77
CA VAL A 104 -4.13 -2.50 0.98
C VAL A 104 -4.05 -1.76 2.32
N ALA A 105 -5.11 -1.02 2.68
CA ALA A 105 -5.18 -0.30 3.95
C ALA A 105 -5.14 -1.22 5.17
N LYS A 106 -5.86 -2.35 5.13
CA LYS A 106 -5.82 -3.37 6.20
C LYS A 106 -4.43 -3.97 6.37
N LEU A 107 -3.75 -4.25 5.27
CA LEU A 107 -2.37 -4.77 5.30
C LEU A 107 -1.39 -3.73 5.84
N ALA A 108 -1.52 -2.47 5.42
CA ALA A 108 -0.72 -1.36 5.94
C ALA A 108 -0.89 -1.20 7.45
N ALA A 109 -2.13 -1.17 7.93
CA ALA A 109 -2.44 -1.06 9.35
C ALA A 109 -1.87 -2.22 10.17
N ALA A 110 -1.95 -3.46 9.68
CA ALA A 110 -1.38 -4.63 10.36
C ALA A 110 0.16 -4.61 10.42
N LEU A 111 0.80 -3.88 9.51
CA LEU A 111 2.26 -3.72 9.45
C LEU A 111 2.75 -2.44 10.13
N ASP A 112 1.86 -1.65 10.76
CA ASP A 112 2.13 -0.31 11.30
C ASP A 112 2.76 0.62 10.24
N LEU A 113 2.20 0.61 9.04
CA LEU A 113 2.63 1.42 7.89
C LEU A 113 1.50 2.30 7.36
N SER A 114 1.88 3.36 6.64
CA SER A 114 0.95 4.15 5.84
C SER A 114 0.64 3.49 4.48
N LEU A 115 -0.47 3.89 3.86
CA LEU A 115 -0.76 3.54 2.46
C LEU A 115 0.33 4.06 1.52
N GLU A 116 0.81 5.28 1.76
CA GLU A 116 1.89 5.90 0.99
C GLU A 116 3.15 5.02 1.00
N ALA A 117 3.50 4.42 2.13
CA ALA A 117 4.67 3.53 2.25
C ALA A 117 4.53 2.24 1.43
N LEU A 118 3.33 1.69 1.28
CA LEU A 118 3.11 0.51 0.44
C LEU A 118 2.97 0.85 -1.05
N LEU A 119 2.55 2.07 -1.39
CA LEU A 119 2.19 2.49 -2.75
C LEU A 119 3.18 3.44 -3.42
N THR A 120 4.33 3.69 -2.77
CA THR A 120 5.43 4.46 -3.34
C THR A 120 6.59 3.51 -3.61
N ALA A 121 7.17 3.56 -4.81
CA ALA A 121 8.37 2.80 -5.09
C ALA A 121 9.45 3.15 -4.06
N PRO A 122 10.18 2.18 -3.51
CA PRO A 122 11.33 2.49 -2.68
C PRO A 122 12.27 3.34 -3.55
N HIS A 123 12.64 4.51 -3.05
CA HIS A 123 13.68 5.29 -3.70
C HIS A 123 14.90 4.37 -3.72
N SER A 124 15.45 4.10 -4.91
CA SER A 124 16.83 3.67 -5.01
C SER A 124 17.63 4.82 -4.39
N GLU A 125 17.96 4.71 -3.11
CA GLU A 125 19.11 5.43 -2.60
C GLU A 125 20.28 4.89 -3.39
N THR A 126 20.64 5.59 -4.47
CA THR A 126 21.98 5.57 -5.01
C THR A 126 22.85 6.13 -3.89
N GLY A 127 23.26 5.23 -2.97
CA GLY A 127 24.32 5.50 -2.02
C GLY A 127 25.66 5.63 -2.75
N PRO A 128 26.61 6.36 -2.17
CA PRO A 128 27.63 7.20 -2.83
C PRO A 128 28.54 6.50 -3.84
#